data_AF-A0A2V7VE71-F1
#
_entry.id   AF-A0A2V7VE71-F1
#
_cell.length_a   1.000
_cell.length_b   1.000
_cell.length_c   1.000
_cell.angle_alpha   90.00
_cell.angle_beta   90.00
_cell.angle_gamma   90.00
#
_symmetry.space_group_name_H-M   'P 1'
#
loop_
_entity.id
_entity.type
_entity.pdbx_description
1 polymer ?
#
loop_
_entity_poly.entity_id
_entity_poly.type
_entity_poly.pdbx_seq_one_letter_code
_entity_poly.pdbx_strand_id
1 'polypeptide(L)'
;MAGRLLLIGATLLSGLLAGATLDRLVVQMPAWRRVGSRPWAAYSRHADLGNGILLYPVEAIAIFSIAAAIACHRDAAVPRSAEAALWVAVAAALGGLLATTQAAPRMLGLRKLGDDPVALQRAFEGFDRWGAVRGALQMLVFLSNLWAVAGILRSRA
;
A
#
# COMPACT_ATOMS: atom_id res chain seq x y z
N MET A 1 5.95 7.76 25.07
CA MET A 1 5.40 8.84 24.21
C MET A 1 5.74 8.63 22.73
N ALA A 2 7.02 8.35 22.38
CA ALA A 2 7.45 8.10 21.00
C ALA A 2 6.66 7.01 20.24
N GLY A 3 6.38 5.86 20.86
CA GLY A 3 5.61 4.77 20.21
C GLY A 3 4.20 5.18 19.75
N ARG A 4 3.56 6.12 20.45
CA ARG A 4 2.22 6.62 20.08
C ARG A 4 2.28 7.55 18.88
N LEU A 5 3.28 8.43 18.82
CA LEU A 5 3.50 9.30 17.65
C LEU A 5 3.83 8.47 16.40
N LEU A 6 4.65 7.42 16.56
CA LEU A 6 4.94 6.47 15.49
C LEU A 6 3.67 5.74 15.01
N LEU A 7 2.82 5.28 15.93
CA LEU A 7 1.56 4.63 15.58
C LEU A 7 0.59 5.58 14.88
N ILE A 8 0.46 6.82 15.34
CA ILE A 8 -0.37 7.83 14.68
C ILE A 8 0.15 8.10 13.26
N GLY A 9 1.47 8.32 13.12
CA GLY A 9 2.10 8.52 11.81
C GLY A 9 1.90 7.31 10.89
N ALA A 10 2.10 6.10 11.41
CA ALA A 10 1.86 4.85 10.67
C ALA A 10 0.40 4.73 10.21
N THR A 11 -0.56 5.11 11.06
CA THR A 11 -2.00 5.06 10.75
C THR A 11 -2.38 6.09 9.69
N LEU A 12 -1.87 7.32 9.77
CA LEU A 12 -2.15 8.38 8.80
C LEU A 12 -1.60 8.01 7.42
N LEU A 13 -0.34 7.56 7.36
CA LEU A 13 0.30 7.17 6.10
C LEU A 13 -0.35 5.93 5.49
N SER A 14 -0.63 4.90 6.29
CA SER A 14 -1.32 3.71 5.78
C SER A 14 -2.77 4.02 5.38
N GLY A 15 -3.43 4.99 6.02
CA GLY A 15 -4.75 5.47 5.62
C GLY A 15 -4.75 6.18 4.28
N LEU A 16 -3.76 7.06 4.02
CA LEU A 16 -3.61 7.71 2.72
C LEU A 16 -3.36 6.68 1.61
N LEU A 17 -2.46 5.73 1.87
CA LEU A 17 -2.15 4.63 0.96
C LEU A 17 -3.38 3.73 0.71
N ALA A 18 -4.17 3.47 1.76
CA ALA A 18 -5.40 2.71 1.64
C ALA A 18 -6.43 3.45 0.77
N GLY A 19 -6.57 4.76 0.95
CA GLY A 19 -7.42 5.58 0.09
C GLY A 19 -6.99 5.53 -1.39
N ALA A 20 -5.70 5.75 -1.67
CA ALA A 20 -5.15 5.69 -3.02
C ALA A 20 -5.33 4.31 -3.67
N THR A 21 -5.18 3.23 -2.89
CA THR A 21 -5.40 1.87 -3.36
C THR A 21 -6.87 1.58 -3.63
N LEU A 22 -7.78 2.06 -2.78
CA LEU A 22 -9.21 1.91 -3.02
C LEU A 22 -9.61 2.59 -4.33
N ASP A 23 -9.16 3.82 -4.55
CA ASP A 23 -9.36 4.54 -5.81
C ASP A 23 -8.77 3.77 -7.00
N ARG A 24 -7.54 3.26 -6.87
CA ARG A 24 -6.91 2.47 -7.94
C ARG A 24 -7.73 1.23 -8.30
N LEU A 25 -8.20 0.46 -7.31
CA LEU A 25 -8.91 -0.80 -7.53
C LEU A 25 -10.36 -0.62 -7.98
N VAL A 26 -11.06 0.37 -7.42
CA VAL A 26 -12.51 0.55 -7.63
C VAL A 26 -12.80 1.50 -8.79
N VAL A 27 -11.93 2.48 -9.04
CA VAL A 27 -12.17 3.53 -10.05
C VAL A 27 -11.24 3.33 -11.23
N GLN A 28 -9.94 3.41 -11.00
CA GLN A 28 -8.96 3.49 -12.10
C GLN A 28 -8.86 2.19 -12.90
N MET A 29 -8.79 1.02 -12.23
CA MET A 29 -8.64 -0.24 -12.95
C MET A 29 -9.90 -0.64 -13.73
N PRO A 30 -11.13 -0.44 -13.25
CA PRO A 30 -12.31 -0.58 -14.09
C PRO A 30 -12.32 0.38 -15.29
N ALA A 31 -11.87 1.63 -15.12
CA ALA A 31 -11.76 2.59 -16.22
C ALA A 31 -10.74 2.15 -17.28
N TRP A 32 -9.57 1.64 -16.87
CA TRP A 32 -8.58 1.04 -17.76
C TRP A 32 -9.19 0.01 -18.71
N ARG A 33 -10.06 -0.90 -18.22
CA ARG A 33 -10.62 -1.98 -19.08
C ARG A 33 -11.48 -1.42 -20.20
N ARG A 34 -12.05 -0.22 -20.01
CA ARG A 34 -12.93 0.45 -20.97
C ARG A 34 -12.16 1.31 -21.97
N VAL A 35 -11.13 2.03 -21.51
CA VAL A 35 -10.33 2.92 -22.39
C VAL A 35 -9.30 2.16 -23.23
N GLY A 36 -8.90 0.97 -22.79
CA GLY A 36 -7.95 0.11 -23.50
C GLY A 36 -6.48 0.40 -23.19
N SER A 37 -5.60 -0.50 -23.65
CA SER A 37 -4.20 -0.55 -23.23
C SER A 37 -3.35 0.63 -23.72
N ARG A 38 -3.56 1.15 -24.93
CA ARG A 38 -2.77 2.27 -25.47
C ARG A 38 -3.03 3.61 -24.76
N PRO A 39 -4.29 4.10 -24.63
CA PRO A 39 -4.56 5.35 -23.92
C PRO A 39 -4.13 5.27 -22.45
N TRP A 40 -4.35 4.11 -21.82
CA TRP A 40 -3.91 3.89 -20.44
C TRP A 40 -2.39 3.87 -20.29
N ALA A 41 -1.65 3.31 -21.26
CA ALA A 41 -0.19 3.36 -21.26
C ALA A 41 0.33 4.79 -21.43
N ALA A 42 -0.29 5.59 -22.30
CA ALA A 42 0.07 7.01 -22.42
C ALA A 42 -0.13 7.74 -21.08
N TYR A 43 -1.29 7.58 -20.44
CA TYR A 43 -1.54 8.11 -19.09
C TYR A 43 -0.50 7.62 -18.08
N SER A 44 -0.29 6.30 -17.99
CA SER A 44 0.61 5.69 -17.00
C SER A 44 2.07 6.12 -17.17
N ARG A 45 2.53 6.36 -18.41
CA ARG A 45 3.88 6.90 -18.67
C ARG A 45 4.05 8.31 -18.10
N HIS A 46 3.01 9.14 -18.15
CA HIS A 46 3.07 10.51 -17.64
C HIS A 46 2.74 10.60 -16.14
N ALA A 47 1.73 9.88 -15.68
CA ALA A 47 1.29 9.87 -14.29
C ALA A 47 2.20 8.97 -13.44
N ASP A 48 2.22 7.66 -13.71
CA ASP A 48 2.90 6.68 -12.86
C ASP A 48 4.44 6.73 -13.02
N LEU A 49 4.93 6.86 -14.26
CA LEU A 49 6.38 6.88 -14.55
C LEU A 49 7.00 8.28 -14.58
N GLY A 50 6.16 9.32 -14.56
CA GLY A 50 6.53 10.71 -14.35
C GLY A 50 6.43 11.05 -12.87
N ASN A 51 5.37 11.76 -12.47
CA ASN A 51 5.21 12.26 -11.09
C ASN A 51 5.17 11.14 -10.03
N GLY A 52 4.58 9.99 -10.38
CA GLY A 52 4.43 8.84 -9.50
C GLY A 52 5.75 8.19 -9.07
N ILE A 53 6.84 8.42 -9.81
CA ILE A 53 8.14 7.81 -9.47
C ILE A 53 8.71 8.32 -8.14
N LEU A 54 8.32 9.52 -7.71
CA LEU A 54 8.72 10.10 -6.43
C LEU A 54 7.68 9.80 -5.34
N LEU A 55 6.39 9.92 -5.67
CA LEU A 55 5.31 9.76 -4.69
C LEU A 55 5.19 8.31 -4.20
N TYR A 56 5.16 7.33 -5.11
CA TYR A 56 4.82 5.96 -4.76
C TYR A 56 5.86 5.24 -3.88
N PRO A 57 7.18 5.46 -4.03
CA PRO A 57 8.15 4.89 -3.10
C PRO A 57 8.00 5.41 -1.68
N VAL A 58 7.69 6.70 -1.51
CA VAL A 58 7.48 7.32 -0.18
C VAL A 58 6.25 6.73 0.49
N GLU A 59 5.17 6.53 -0.26
CA GLU A 59 3.95 5.89 0.23
C GLU A 59 4.17 4.42 0.62
N ALA A 60 5.09 3.71 -0.05
CA ALA A 60 5.34 2.28 0.21
C ALA A 60 6.19 1.99 1.46
N ILE A 61 6.66 3.01 2.20
CA ILE A 61 7.61 2.82 3.30
C ILE A 61 6.91 2.27 4.56
N ALA A 62 7.13 0.97 4.84
CA ALA A 62 6.63 0.27 6.01
C ALA A 62 7.29 0.65 7.36
N ILE A 63 8.29 1.53 7.33
CA ILE A 63 9.18 1.84 8.48
C ILE A 63 8.38 2.35 9.68
N PHE A 64 7.33 3.15 9.49
CA PHE A 64 6.52 3.67 10.59
C PHE A 64 5.75 2.56 11.31
N SER A 65 5.16 1.61 10.59
CA SER A 65 4.44 0.46 11.20
C SER A 65 5.41 -0.46 11.96
N ILE A 66 6.62 -0.69 11.42
CA ILE A 66 7.67 -1.48 12.07
C ILE A 66 8.16 -0.77 13.35
N ALA A 67 8.48 0.51 13.26
CA ALA A 67 8.94 1.30 14.39
C ALA A 67 7.87 1.39 15.50
N ALA A 68 6.60 1.55 15.12
CA ALA A 68 5.47 1.54 16.05
C ALA A 68 5.34 0.18 16.75
N ALA A 69 5.40 -0.94 16.01
CA ALA A 69 5.34 -2.29 16.58
C ALA A 69 6.47 -2.54 17.60
N ILE A 70 7.72 -2.19 17.24
CA ILE A 70 8.88 -2.35 18.14
C ILE A 70 8.74 -1.47 19.38
N ALA A 71 8.31 -0.22 19.23
CA ALA A 71 8.14 0.70 20.35
C ALA A 71 7.02 0.27 21.30
N CYS A 72 5.91 -0.24 20.76
CA CYS A 72 4.78 -0.73 21.55
C CYS A 72 5.04 -2.10 22.20
N HIS A 73 5.83 -2.97 21.58
CA HIS A 73 6.22 -4.27 22.17
C HIS A 73 7.00 -4.11 23.49
N ARG A 74 7.71 -2.99 23.66
CA ARG A 74 8.45 -2.68 24.89
C ARG A 74 7.61 -1.97 25.95
N ASP A 75 6.34 -1.64 25.66
CA ASP A 75 5.46 -0.88 26.56
C ASP A 75 4.42 -1.83 27.18
N ALA A 76 4.62 -2.17 28.46
CA ALA A 76 3.73 -3.06 29.21
C ALA A 76 2.30 -2.52 29.37
N ALA A 77 2.06 -1.23 29.12
CA ALA A 77 0.72 -0.63 29.15
C ALA A 77 -0.06 -0.83 27.84
N VAL A 78 0.54 -1.42 26.79
CA VAL A 78 -0.15 -1.72 25.54
C VAL A 78 -0.93 -3.03 25.68
N PRO A 79 -2.24 -3.05 25.39
CA PRO A 79 -3.02 -4.29 25.41
C PRO A 79 -2.50 -5.32 24.39
N ARG A 80 -2.47 -6.60 24.78
CA ARG A 80 -2.01 -7.70 23.89
C ARG A 80 -2.72 -7.73 22.54
N SER A 81 -4.01 -7.37 22.48
CA SER A 81 -4.76 -7.30 21.23
C SER A 81 -4.29 -6.17 20.30
N ALA A 82 -3.86 -5.03 20.87
CA ALA A 82 -3.31 -3.93 20.10
C ALA A 82 -1.91 -4.28 19.60
N GLU A 83 -1.09 -4.92 20.44
CA GLU A 83 0.23 -5.42 20.06
C GLU A 83 0.15 -6.46 18.93
N ALA A 84 -0.74 -7.44 19.03
CA ALA A 84 -0.96 -8.43 17.98
C ALA A 84 -1.38 -7.77 16.65
N ALA A 85 -2.25 -6.76 16.70
CA ALA A 85 -2.63 -6.01 15.51
C ALA A 85 -1.42 -5.30 14.86
N LEU A 86 -0.52 -4.71 15.64
CA LEU A 86 0.71 -4.08 15.10
C LEU A 86 1.60 -5.09 14.38
N TRP A 87 1.77 -6.30 14.92
CA TRP A 87 2.54 -7.34 14.24
C TRP A 87 1.87 -7.86 12.97
N VAL A 88 0.53 -7.95 12.95
CA VAL A 88 -0.23 -8.21 11.71
C VAL A 88 0.01 -7.10 10.68
N ALA A 89 0.01 -5.84 11.10
CA ALA A 89 0.32 -4.70 10.22
C ALA A 89 1.73 -4.82 9.63
N VAL A 90 2.73 -5.21 10.43
CA VAL A 90 4.10 -5.43 9.95
C VAL A 90 4.15 -6.57 8.93
N ALA A 91 3.55 -7.73 9.24
CA ALA A 91 3.52 -8.86 8.32
C ALA A 91 2.81 -8.51 7.00
N ALA A 92 1.69 -7.81 7.06
CA ALA A 92 0.95 -7.35 5.89
C ALA A 92 1.77 -6.35 5.07
N ALA A 93 2.48 -5.41 5.71
CA ALA A 93 3.32 -4.44 5.01
C ALA A 93 4.48 -5.13 4.27
N LEU A 94 5.14 -6.11 4.91
CA LEU A 94 6.18 -6.91 4.27
C LEU A 94 5.62 -7.74 3.10
N GLY A 95 4.45 -8.36 3.27
CA GLY A 95 3.75 -9.03 2.17
C GLY A 95 3.42 -8.08 1.02
N GLY A 96 3.00 -6.84 1.32
CA GLY A 96 2.72 -5.80 0.34
C GLY A 96 3.97 -5.39 -0.45
N LEU A 97 5.13 -5.31 0.21
CA LEU A 97 6.42 -5.10 -0.46
C LEU A 97 6.76 -6.26 -1.39
N LEU A 98 6.57 -7.50 -0.96
CA LEU A 98 6.76 -8.69 -1.81
C LEU A 98 5.84 -8.66 -3.03
N ALA A 99 4.55 -8.34 -2.87
CA ALA A 99 3.64 -8.16 -4.00
C ALA A 99 4.10 -7.03 -4.94
N THR A 100 4.70 -5.96 -4.39
CA THR A 100 5.28 -4.85 -5.17
C THR A 100 6.45 -5.29 -6.03
N THR A 101 7.29 -6.22 -5.57
CA THR A 101 8.38 -6.79 -6.41
C THR A 101 7.87 -7.44 -7.69
N GLN A 102 6.61 -7.89 -7.69
CA GLN A 102 5.96 -8.45 -8.86
C GLN A 102 5.21 -7.37 -9.67
N ALA A 103 4.51 -6.44 -9.00
CA ALA A 103 3.76 -5.40 -9.69
C ALA A 103 4.68 -4.37 -10.37
N ALA A 104 5.69 -3.85 -9.66
CA ALA A 104 6.49 -2.72 -10.10
C ALA A 104 7.24 -2.95 -11.43
N PRO A 105 7.91 -4.11 -11.68
CA PRO A 105 8.59 -4.33 -12.95
C PRO A 105 7.67 -4.27 -14.17
N ARG A 106 6.39 -4.64 -14.01
CA ARG A 106 5.39 -4.60 -15.09
C ARG A 106 5.01 -3.17 -15.46
N MET A 107 4.89 -2.28 -14.47
CA MET A 107 4.64 -0.85 -14.69
C MET A 107 5.88 -0.13 -15.21
N LEU A 108 7.05 -0.36 -14.60
CA LEU A 108 8.32 0.23 -15.03
C LEU A 108 8.72 -0.23 -16.44
N GLY A 109 8.35 -1.46 -16.81
CA GLY A 109 8.56 -2.04 -18.12
C GLY A 109 7.83 -1.33 -19.26
N LEU A 110 6.79 -0.54 -18.99
CA LEU A 110 6.03 0.20 -20.00
C LEU A 110 6.91 1.15 -20.84
N ARG A 111 8.05 1.58 -20.31
CA ARG A 111 9.05 2.40 -21.04
C ARG A 111 9.64 1.67 -22.24
N LYS A 112 9.64 0.33 -22.23
CA LYS A 112 10.31 -0.50 -23.24
C LYS A 112 9.34 -1.22 -24.19
N LEU A 113 8.05 -1.29 -23.83
CA LEU A 113 7.07 -2.10 -24.56
C LEU A 113 6.54 -1.44 -25.85
N GLY A 114 6.88 -0.17 -26.12
CA GLY A 114 6.29 0.58 -27.23
C GLY A 114 4.76 0.60 -27.15
N ASP A 115 4.07 0.67 -28.29
CA ASP A 115 2.60 0.72 -28.36
C ASP A 115 1.96 -0.59 -28.86
N ASP A 116 2.64 -1.73 -28.64
CA ASP A 116 2.06 -3.05 -28.85
C ASP A 116 0.88 -3.26 -27.89
N PRO A 117 -0.37 -3.30 -28.39
CA PRO A 117 -1.54 -3.37 -27.54
C PRO A 117 -1.62 -4.67 -26.72
N VAL A 118 -1.07 -5.79 -27.24
CA VAL A 118 -1.12 -7.10 -26.58
C VAL A 118 -0.11 -7.15 -25.45
N ALA A 119 1.12 -6.69 -25.68
CA ALA A 119 2.14 -6.63 -24.64
C ALA A 119 1.73 -5.68 -23.50
N LEU A 120 1.18 -4.51 -23.82
CA LEU A 120 0.66 -3.56 -22.85
C LEU A 120 -0.50 -4.16 -22.03
N GLN A 121 -1.46 -4.84 -22.69
CA GLN A 121 -2.57 -5.51 -22.02
C GLN A 121 -2.07 -6.52 -20.97
N ARG A 122 -1.14 -7.40 -21.36
CA ARG A 122 -0.56 -8.41 -20.44
C ARG A 122 0.17 -7.77 -19.27
N ALA A 123 0.88 -6.67 -19.51
CA ALA A 123 1.55 -5.93 -18.45
C ALA A 123 0.55 -5.36 -17.44
N PHE A 124 -0.54 -4.75 -17.91
CA PHE A 124 -1.59 -4.20 -17.05
C PHE A 124 -2.38 -5.26 -16.30
N GLU A 125 -2.75 -6.38 -16.92
CA GLU A 125 -3.42 -7.49 -16.23
C GLU A 125 -2.51 -8.12 -15.17
N GLY A 126 -1.21 -8.22 -15.44
CA GLY A 126 -0.23 -8.65 -14.44
C GLY A 126 -0.10 -7.65 -13.29
N PHE A 127 -0.06 -6.35 -13.60
CA PHE A 127 -0.01 -5.29 -12.61
C PHE A 127 -1.29 -5.24 -11.76
N ASP A 128 -2.47 -5.37 -12.36
CA ASP A 128 -3.77 -5.37 -11.70
C ASP A 128 -3.87 -6.52 -10.68
N ARG A 129 -3.50 -7.75 -11.09
CA ARG A 129 -3.51 -8.91 -10.19
C ARG A 129 -2.61 -8.73 -8.96
N TRP A 130 -1.35 -8.38 -9.18
CA TRP A 130 -0.42 -8.16 -8.06
C TRP A 130 -0.75 -6.89 -7.27
N GLY A 131 -1.33 -5.89 -7.94
CA GLY A 131 -1.85 -4.66 -7.35
C GLY A 131 -3.02 -4.92 -6.42
N ALA A 132 -3.93 -5.84 -6.76
CA ALA A 132 -5.04 -6.26 -5.91
C ALA A 132 -4.54 -6.98 -4.64
N VAL A 133 -3.59 -7.91 -4.78
CA VAL A 133 -2.96 -8.58 -3.62
C VAL A 133 -2.28 -7.56 -2.71
N ARG A 134 -1.45 -6.69 -3.29
CA ARG A 134 -0.81 -5.59 -2.56
C ARG A 134 -1.83 -4.69 -1.88
N GLY A 135 -2.93 -4.38 -2.57
CA GLY A 135 -3.95 -3.49 -2.07
C GLY A 135 -4.71 -4.05 -0.88
N ALA A 136 -5.06 -5.34 -0.92
CA ALA A 136 -5.67 -6.03 0.22
C ALA A 136 -4.75 -6.01 1.45
N LEU A 137 -3.44 -6.22 1.25
CA LEU A 137 -2.46 -6.15 2.32
C LEU A 137 -2.33 -4.73 2.88
N GLN A 138 -2.35 -3.69 2.03
CA GLN A 138 -2.33 -2.30 2.49
C GLN A 138 -3.59 -1.91 3.28
N MET A 139 -4.78 -2.41 2.90
CA MET A 139 -5.99 -2.24 3.72
C MET A 139 -5.79 -2.89 5.10
N LEU A 140 -5.23 -4.09 5.13
CA LEU A 140 -4.97 -4.80 6.38
C LEU A 140 -4.00 -4.02 7.28
N VAL A 141 -2.92 -3.45 6.71
CA VAL A 141 -2.02 -2.56 7.47
C VAL A 141 -2.79 -1.41 8.11
N PHE A 142 -3.64 -0.72 7.36
CA PHE A 142 -4.41 0.41 7.87
C PHE A 142 -5.39 -0.01 8.97
N LEU A 143 -6.20 -1.05 8.73
CA LEU A 143 -7.17 -1.54 9.69
C LEU A 143 -6.51 -2.04 10.98
N SER A 144 -5.37 -2.72 10.86
CA SER A 144 -4.58 -3.17 12.00
C SER A 144 -3.98 -2.02 12.81
N ASN A 145 -3.43 -0.99 12.15
CA ASN A 145 -2.93 0.21 12.83
C ASN A 145 -4.07 0.95 13.56
N LEU A 146 -5.22 1.11 12.89
CA LEU A 146 -6.40 1.74 13.48
C LEU A 146 -6.94 0.95 14.68
N TRP A 147 -6.95 -0.38 14.60
CA TRP A 147 -7.32 -1.26 15.70
C TRP A 147 -6.39 -1.08 16.90
N ALA A 148 -5.08 -1.01 16.67
CA ALA A 148 -4.10 -0.78 17.72
C ALA A 148 -4.31 0.57 18.42
N VAL A 149 -4.58 1.64 17.65
CA VAL A 149 -4.96 2.96 18.20
C VAL A 149 -6.21 2.83 19.07
N ALA A 150 -7.28 2.22 18.56
CA ALA A 150 -8.54 2.08 19.29
C ALA A 150 -8.39 1.21 20.55
N GLY A 151 -7.55 0.18 20.51
CA GLY A 151 -7.26 -0.67 21.67
C GLY A 151 -6.53 0.08 22.78
N ILE A 152 -5.50 0.86 22.41
CA ILE A 152 -4.73 1.67 23.36
C ILE A 152 -5.56 2.82 23.94
N LEU A 153 -6.50 3.39 23.18
CA LEU A 153 -7.41 4.43 23.68
C LEU A 153 -8.43 3.84 24.67
N ARG A 154 -9.01 2.68 24.34
CA ARG A 154 -10.00 2.00 25.20
C ARG A 154 -9.43 1.51 26.52
N SER A 155 -8.17 1.08 26.56
CA SER A 155 -7.55 0.62 27.80
C SER A 155 -7.21 1.75 28.79
N ARG A 156 -7.54 3.00 28.46
CA ARG A 156 -7.35 4.17 29.34
C ARG A 156 -8.64 4.88 29.72
N ALA A 157 -9.76 4.51 29.10
CA ALA A 157 -11.09 4.93 29.51
C ALA A 157 -11.54 4.06 30.68
#